data_AF-A0A2M7PX76-F1
#
_entry.id   AF-A0A2M7PX76-F1
#
_cell.length_a   1.000
_cell.length_b   1.000
_cell.length_c   1.000
_cell.angle_alpha   90.00
_cell.angle_beta   90.00
_cell.angle_gamma   90.00
#
_symmetry.space_group_name_H-M   'P 1'
#
loop_
_entity.id
_entity.type
_entity.pdbx_description
1 polymer ?
#
loop_
_entity_poly.entity_id
_entity_poly.type
_entity_poly.pdbx_seq_one_letter_code
_entity_poly.pdbx_strand_id
1 'polypeptide(L)'
;MDKEYLYQLISDHNAMRSLIGRPVRYADEACEICDVLFEESLLVLASLSCDEMQDDSYGRPHRKVPAYHSLPFKDDAGNPSYMWGELIFLDGEGAS
;
A
#
# COMPACT_ATOMS: atom_id res chain seq x y z
N MET A 1 0.92 10.84 -10.39
CA MET A 1 -0.13 10.21 -11.23
C MET A 1 -1.15 11.26 -11.62
N ASP A 2 -1.78 11.12 -12.78
CA ASP A 2 -2.89 11.97 -13.18
C ASP A 2 -4.15 11.71 -12.31
N LYS A 3 -4.91 12.77 -12.02
CA LYS A 3 -6.08 12.67 -11.11
C LYS A 3 -7.22 11.86 -11.72
N GLU A 4 -7.46 11.98 -13.02
CA GLU A 4 -8.50 11.24 -13.73
C GLU A 4 -8.17 9.74 -13.78
N TYR A 5 -6.90 9.40 -14.02
CA TYR A 5 -6.41 8.04 -13.88
C TYR A 5 -6.65 7.47 -12.48
N LEU A 6 -6.35 8.24 -11.43
CA LEU A 6 -6.59 7.79 -10.05
C LEU A 6 -8.07 7.52 -9.78
N TYR A 7 -8.99 8.36 -10.28
CA TYR A 7 -10.43 8.10 -10.16
C TYR A 7 -10.84 6.80 -10.85
N GLN A 8 -10.33 6.53 -12.05
CA GLN A 8 -10.60 5.28 -12.76
C GLN A 8 -10.05 4.08 -11.98
N LEU A 9 -8.81 4.18 -11.49
CA LEU A 9 -8.16 3.15 -10.71
C LEU A 9 -8.96 2.80 -9.44
N ILE A 10 -9.28 3.78 -8.59
CA ILE A 10 -9.98 3.51 -7.32
C ILE A 10 -11.44 3.04 -7.50
N SER A 11 -12.03 3.29 -8.67
CA SER A 11 -13.38 2.84 -9.01
C SER A 11 -13.40 1.41 -9.57
N ASP A 12 -12.25 0.88 -9.99
CA ASP A 12 -12.11 -0.48 -10.52
C ASP A 12 -11.43 -1.39 -9.49
N HIS A 13 -12.24 -2.22 -8.82
CA HIS A 13 -11.74 -3.15 -7.81
C HIS A 13 -10.74 -4.17 -8.36
N ASN A 14 -10.84 -4.56 -9.63
CA ASN A 14 -9.88 -5.48 -10.24
C ASN A 14 -8.56 -4.78 -10.52
N ALA A 15 -8.60 -3.54 -11.01
CA ALA A 15 -7.41 -2.73 -11.20
C ALA A 15 -6.70 -2.48 -9.86
N MET A 16 -7.43 -2.15 -8.80
CA MET A 16 -6.87 -2.03 -7.44
C MET A 16 -6.24 -3.34 -6.95
N ARG A 17 -6.91 -4.49 -7.14
CA ARG A 17 -6.34 -5.80 -6.77
C ARG A 17 -5.09 -6.16 -7.56
N SER A 18 -4.97 -5.69 -8.80
CA SER A 18 -3.76 -5.90 -9.61
C SER A 18 -2.53 -5.17 -9.07
N LEU A 19 -2.72 -4.25 -8.12
CA LEU A 19 -1.61 -3.60 -7.43
C LEU A 19 -0.96 -4.49 -6.37
N ILE A 20 -1.64 -5.54 -5.90
CA ILE A 20 -1.10 -6.46 -4.89
C ILE A 20 0.12 -7.19 -5.48
N GLY A 21 1.19 -7.26 -4.70
CA GLY A 21 2.51 -7.77 -5.08
C GLY A 21 3.40 -6.75 -5.78
N ARG A 22 2.93 -5.51 -6.03
CA ARG A 22 3.78 -4.49 -6.67
C ARG A 22 4.71 -3.84 -5.65
N PRO A 23 6.01 -3.70 -5.96
CA PRO A 23 6.96 -3.02 -5.11
C PRO A 23 6.75 -1.49 -5.20
N VAL A 24 6.65 -0.85 -4.05
CA VAL A 24 6.49 0.60 -3.92
C VAL A 24 7.50 1.15 -2.93
N ARG A 25 7.77 2.45 -2.99
CA ARG A 25 8.47 3.19 -1.95
C ARG A 25 7.49 4.15 -1.29
N TYR A 26 7.49 4.15 0.05
CA TYR A 26 6.66 4.99 0.89
C TYR A 26 7.47 5.42 2.11
N ALA A 27 7.43 6.71 2.47
CA ALA A 27 8.21 7.27 3.59
C ALA A 27 9.72 6.94 3.54
N ASP A 28 10.30 6.94 2.32
CA ASP A 28 11.69 6.54 2.02
C ASP A 28 12.03 5.05 2.23
N GLU A 29 11.03 4.23 2.54
CA GLU A 29 11.17 2.80 2.74
C GLU A 29 10.64 1.99 1.55
N ALA A 30 11.33 0.90 1.20
CA ALA A 30 10.88 -0.03 0.19
C ALA A 30 9.85 -0.99 0.77
N CYS A 31 8.68 -1.05 0.15
CA CYS A 31 7.53 -1.83 0.57
C CYS A 31 6.95 -2.63 -0.61
N GLU A 32 6.03 -3.53 -0.30
CA GLU A 32 5.17 -4.22 -1.27
C GLU A 32 3.71 -3.98 -0.89
N ILE A 33 2.85 -3.73 -1.87
CA ILE A 33 1.40 -3.71 -1.64
C ILE A 33 0.95 -5.15 -1.38
N CYS A 34 0.49 -5.47 -0.17
CA CYS A 34 0.11 -6.83 0.20
C CYS A 34 -1.41 -7.05 0.24
N ASP A 35 -2.21 -5.99 0.40
CA ASP A 35 -3.66 -6.10 0.41
C ASP A 35 -4.37 -4.79 0.04
N VAL A 36 -5.67 -4.89 -0.30
CA VAL A 36 -6.59 -3.78 -0.51
C VAL A 36 -7.88 -4.04 0.26
N LEU A 37 -8.13 -3.25 1.31
CA LEU A 37 -9.34 -3.30 2.12
C LEU A 37 -10.38 -2.33 1.54
N PHE A 38 -11.30 -2.85 0.74
CA PHE A 38 -12.27 -2.03 0.01
C PHE A 38 -13.34 -1.39 0.90
N GLU A 39 -13.75 -2.06 1.98
CA GLU A 39 -14.76 -1.53 2.89
C GLU A 39 -14.21 -0.35 3.70
N GLU A 40 -12.96 -0.48 4.17
CA GLU A 40 -12.25 0.55 4.93
C GLU A 40 -11.50 1.55 4.06
N SER A 41 -11.45 1.31 2.75
CA SER A 41 -10.77 2.17 1.77
C SER A 41 -9.26 2.28 1.98
N LEU A 42 -8.61 1.18 2.40
CA LEU A 42 -7.20 1.13 2.74
C LEU A 42 -6.38 0.29 1.76
N LEU A 43 -5.18 0.76 1.46
CA LEU A 43 -4.10 0.05 0.81
C LEU A 43 -3.12 -0.41 1.90
N VAL A 44 -2.82 -1.71 1.96
CA VAL A 44 -1.90 -2.25 2.96
C VAL A 44 -0.54 -2.48 2.32
N LEU A 45 0.48 -1.88 2.91
CA LEU A 45 1.88 -2.04 2.53
C LEU A 45 2.60 -2.88 3.58
N ALA A 46 3.39 -3.85 3.13
CA ALA A 46 4.38 -4.53 3.97
C ALA A 46 5.76 -3.98 3.63
N SER A 47 6.50 -3.56 4.64
CA SER A 47 7.90 -3.21 4.46
C SER A 47 8.70 -4.42 4.00
N LEU A 48 9.62 -4.20 3.06
CA LEU A 48 10.61 -5.19 2.64
C LEU A 48 11.78 -5.26 3.63
N SER A 49 11.91 -4.28 4.53
CA SER A 49 12.85 -4.30 5.63
C SER A 49 12.25 -5.15 6.78
N CYS A 50 13.05 -6.07 7.32
CA CYS A 50 12.67 -6.87 8.50
C CYS A 50 13.18 -6.17 9.76
N ASP A 51 12.77 -4.92 9.99
CA ASP A 51 13.36 -4.08 11.04
C ASP A 51 12.44 -3.80 12.24
N GLU A 52 11.15 -4.15 12.18
CA GLU A 52 10.28 -4.06 13.35
C GLU A 52 10.29 -5.32 14.23
N MET A 53 10.41 -5.08 15.53
CA MET A 53 10.32 -6.09 16.59
C MET A 53 8.84 -6.20 16.98
N GLN A 54 8.25 -7.38 16.79
CA GLN A 54 6.84 -7.62 17.12
C GLN A 54 6.56 -7.27 18.59
N ASP A 55 5.55 -6.43 18.85
CA ASP A 55 5.04 -6.18 20.20
C ASP A 55 4.40 -7.45 20.77
N ASP A 56 4.47 -7.63 22.08
CA ASP A 56 4.64 -8.93 22.77
C ASP A 56 3.46 -9.94 22.72
N SER A 57 2.43 -9.71 21.93
CA SER A 57 1.08 -10.27 22.17
C SER A 57 0.92 -11.79 22.00
N TYR A 58 1.94 -12.54 21.56
CA TYR A 58 1.86 -14.00 21.33
C TYR A 58 3.03 -14.84 21.88
N GLY A 59 3.84 -14.32 22.80
CA GLY A 59 4.70 -15.15 23.66
C GLY A 59 5.87 -15.88 22.98
N ARG A 60 6.33 -15.45 21.80
CA ARG A 60 7.60 -15.91 21.20
C ARG A 60 8.51 -14.72 20.91
N PRO A 61 9.48 -14.41 21.78
CA PRO A 61 10.31 -13.23 21.61
C PRO A 61 11.35 -13.45 20.49
N HIS A 62 11.59 -12.38 19.70
CA HIS A 62 12.73 -12.18 18.78
C HIS A 62 12.60 -12.59 17.29
N ARG A 63 11.40 -12.68 16.70
CA ARG A 63 11.30 -12.72 15.23
C ARG A 63 11.12 -11.30 14.69
N LYS A 64 12.05 -10.86 13.84
CA LYS A 64 11.87 -9.67 13.00
C LYS A 64 10.68 -9.89 12.07
N VAL A 65 9.69 -9.02 12.13
CA VAL A 65 8.53 -9.02 11.22
C VAL A 65 8.59 -7.77 10.35
N PRO A 66 8.07 -7.82 9.11
CA PRO A 66 7.95 -6.61 8.32
C PRO A 66 6.98 -5.64 8.99
N ALA A 67 7.31 -4.35 8.96
CA ALA A 67 6.39 -3.28 9.34
C ALA A 67 5.19 -3.25 8.38
N TYR A 68 4.01 -2.87 8.87
CA TYR A 68 2.83 -2.70 8.01
C TYR A 68 2.31 -1.26 8.06
N HIS A 69 1.95 -0.72 6.90
CA HIS A 69 1.32 0.58 6.77
C HIS A 69 -0.05 0.44 6.10
N SER A 70 -1.09 0.99 6.73
CA SER A 70 -2.42 1.08 6.13
C SER A 70 -2.67 2.50 5.67
N LEU A 71 -2.77 2.70 4.35
CA LEU A 71 -2.91 4.02 3.74
C LEU A 71 -4.31 4.19 3.13
N PRO A 72 -5.05 5.27 3.41
CA PRO A 72 -6.30 5.52 2.73
C PRO A 72 -6.06 5.76 1.24
N PHE A 73 -6.74 5.03 0.36
CA PHE A 73 -6.69 5.27 -1.09
C PHE A 73 -7.76 6.24 -1.59
N LYS A 74 -8.79 6.52 -0.79
CA LYS A 74 -9.76 7.60 -1.01
C LYS A 74 -10.13 8.31 0.29
N ASP A 75 -10.59 9.55 0.18
CA ASP A 75 -11.11 10.36 1.29
C ASP A 75 -12.60 10.04 1.58
N ASP A 76 -13.15 10.65 2.63
CA ASP A 76 -14.57 10.49 3.01
C ASP A 76 -15.55 11.00 1.94
N ALA A 77 -15.09 11.85 1.02
CA ALA A 77 -15.86 12.33 -0.12
C ALA A 77 -15.71 11.44 -1.37
N GLY A 78 -14.94 10.34 -1.28
CA GLY A 78 -14.71 9.39 -2.36
C GLY A 78 -13.64 9.82 -3.38
N ASN A 79 -12.89 10.89 -3.13
CA ASN A 79 -11.81 11.33 -4.00
C ASN A 79 -10.52 10.58 -3.71
N PRO A 80 -9.61 10.42 -4.69
CA PRO A 80 -8.27 9.88 -4.44
C PRO A 80 -7.58 10.62 -3.29
N SER A 81 -7.08 9.85 -2.34
CA SER A 81 -6.34 10.37 -1.19
C SER A 81 -5.03 11.03 -1.63
N TYR A 82 -4.54 11.98 -0.84
CA TYR A 82 -3.23 12.60 -1.07
C TYR A 82 -2.08 11.58 -0.96
N MET A 83 -2.30 10.44 -0.29
CA MET A 83 -1.30 9.38 -0.13
C MET A 83 -0.79 8.82 -1.47
N TRP A 84 -1.58 8.91 -2.55
CA TRP A 84 -1.12 8.54 -3.89
C TRP A 84 0.05 9.38 -4.39
N GLY A 85 0.23 10.60 -3.88
CA GLY A 85 1.39 11.46 -4.18
C GLY A 85 2.66 11.02 -3.45
N GLU A 86 2.52 10.35 -2.32
CA GLU A 86 3.63 9.86 -1.48
C GLU A 86 4.10 8.45 -1.87
N LEU A 87 3.32 7.74 -2.68
CA LEU A 87 3.59 6.39 -3.17
C LEU A 87 4.36 6.43 -4.49
N ILE A 88 5.51 5.76 -4.52
CA ILE A 88 6.36 5.67 -5.71
C ILE A 88 6.49 4.21 -6.13
N PHE A 89 5.87 3.83 -7.25
CA PHE A 89 6.00 2.48 -7.81
C PHE A 89 7.44 2.23 -8.29
N LEU A 90 8.04 1.13 -7.84
CA LEU A 90 9.44 0.78 -8.10
C LEU A 90 9.59 -0.17 -9.30
N ASP A 91 8.52 -0.82 -9.74
CA ASP A 91 8.52 -1.72 -10.89
C ASP A 91 8.61 -1.01 -12.26
N GLY A 92 8.54 0.32 -12.28
CA GLY A 92 8.53 1.10 -13.53
C GLY A 92 7.27 0.82 -14.38
N GLU A 93 6.95 1.70 -15.33
CA GLU A 93 5.82 1.47 -16.24
C GLU A 93 6.05 0.18 -17.06
N GLY A 94 5.36 -0.89 -16.69
CA GLY A 94 5.42 -2.19 -17.35
C GLY A 94 4.05 -2.76 -17.68
N ALA A 95 3.24 -2.02 -18.46
CA ALA A 95 2.23 -2.60 -19.34
C ALA A 95 1.86 -1.57 -20.43
N SER A 96 2.53 -1.69 -21.57
CA SER A 96 2.05 -1.18 -22.86
C SER A 96 0.80 -1.93 -23.33
#